data_AF-A0A529K8U8-F1
#
_entry.id   AF-A0A529K8U8-F1
#
_cell.length_a   1.000
_cell.length_b   1.000
_cell.length_c   1.000
_cell.angle_alpha   90.00
_cell.angle_beta   90.00
_cell.angle_gamma   90.00
#
_symmetry.space_group_name_H-M   'P 1'
#
loop_
_entity.id
_entity.type
_entity.pdbx_description
1 polymer ?
#
loop_
_entity_poly.entity_id
_entity_poly.type
_entity_poly.pdbx_seq_one_letter_code
_entity_poly.pdbx_strand_id
1 'polypeptide(L)' 'MHHLTPEMKSCIDECLRCYSVCLSTAMGHCLELGGQHTEKRHFTLMMACAEICRTSAHFMLIGSEHHKHT' A
#
# COMPACT_ATOMS: atom_id res chain seq x y z
N MET A 1 -9.88 -24.44 -1.14
CA MET A 1 -9.64 -22.98 -1.08
C MET A 1 -9.11 -22.69 0.31
N HIS A 2 -7.92 -22.08 0.45
CA HIS A 2 -7.46 -21.63 1.76
C HIS A 2 -8.48 -20.58 2.26
N HIS A 3 -9.16 -20.88 3.36
CA HIS A 3 -10.04 -19.90 3.98
C HIS A 3 -9.17 -18.78 4.57
N LEU A 4 -9.37 -17.55 4.08
CA LEU A 4 -8.76 -16.35 4.66
C LEU A 4 -9.18 -16.26 6.13
N THR A 5 -8.20 -16.25 7.04
CA THR A 5 -8.47 -16.07 8.46
C THR A 5 -9.02 -14.65 8.70
N PRO A 6 -9.76 -14.40 9.79
CA PRO A 6 -10.22 -13.05 10.14
C PRO A 6 -9.09 -12.02 10.18
N GLU A 7 -7.92 -12.42 10.68
CA GLU A 7 -6.73 -11.57 10.78
C GLU A 7 -6.17 -11.23 9.40
N MET A 8 -6.10 -12.21 8.49
CA MET A 8 -5.68 -11.97 7.11
C MET A 8 -6.63 -11.03 6.38
N LYS A 9 -7.95 -11.16 6.60
CA LYS A 9 -8.94 -10.24 6.03
C LYS A 9 -8.74 -8.82 6.54
N SER A 10 -8.59 -8.65 7.86
CA SER A 10 -8.32 -7.33 8.45
C SER A 10 -7.03 -6.71 7.91
N CYS A 11 -5.98 -7.52 7.70
CA CYS A 11 -4.72 -7.06 7.13
C CYS A 11 -4.88 -6.63 5.67
N ILE A 12 -5.62 -7.40 4.85
CA ILE A 12 -5.95 -7.02 3.47
C ILE A 12 -6.65 -5.67 3.43
N ASP A 13 -7.69 -5.48 4.24
CA ASP A 13 -8.47 -4.25 4.28
C ASP A 13 -7.60 -3.05 4.66
N GLU A 14 -6.72 -3.22 5.65
CA GLU A 14 -5.80 -2.18 6.10
C GLU A 14 -4.73 -1.86 5.05
N CYS A 15 -4.18 -2.87 4.38
CA CYS A 15 -3.24 -2.68 3.27
C CYS A 15 -3.89 -1.93 2.10
N LEU A 16 -5.12 -2.27 1.71
CA LEU A 16 -5.85 -1.58 0.66
C LEU A 16 -6.18 -0.13 1.03
N ARG A 17 -6.55 0.11 2.30
CA ARG A 17 -6.76 1.46 2.84
C ARG A 17 -5.48 2.29 2.79
N CYS A 18 -4.36 1.73 3.24
CA CYS A 18 -3.05 2.39 3.22
C CYS A 18 -2.64 2.73 1.77
N TYR A 19 -2.71 1.76 0.85
CA TYR A 19 -2.47 1.98 -0.58
C TYR A 19 -3.28 3.16 -1.13
N SER A 20 -4.59 3.17 -0.88
CA SER A 20 -5.50 4.22 -1.34
C SER A 20 -5.09 5.59 -0.80
N VAL A 21 -4.78 5.69 0.50
CA VAL A 21 -4.40 6.95 1.14
C VAL A 21 -3.04 7.45 0.62
N CYS A 22 -2.02 6.59 0.57
CA CYS A 22 -0.70 6.97 0.08
C CYS A 22 -0.73 7.42 -1.37
N LEU A 23 -1.42 6.68 -2.25
CA LEU A 23 -1.52 7.02 -3.66
C LEU A 23 -2.31 8.31 -3.88
N SER A 24 -3.49 8.44 -3.27
CA SER A 24 -4.32 9.65 -3.43
C SER A 24 -3.65 10.90 -2.86
N THR A 25 -2.96 10.77 -1.71
CA THR A 25 -2.20 11.88 -1.12
C THR A 25 -1.02 12.26 -2.00
N ALA A 26 -0.28 11.29 -2.53
CA ALA A 26 0.84 11.56 -3.44
C ALA A 26 0.37 12.25 -4.73
N MET A 27 -0.68 11.74 -5.37
CA MET A 27 -1.16 12.24 -6.67
C MET A 27 -2.00 13.53 -6.58
N GLY A 28 -2.68 13.75 -5.45
CA GLY A 28 -3.42 14.98 -5.20
C GLY A 28 -2.57 15.97 -4.41
N HIS A 29 -2.63 15.85 -3.08
CA HIS A 29 -2.05 16.81 -2.15
C HIS A 29 -0.57 17.12 -2.39
N CYS A 30 0.29 16.11 -2.55
CA CYS A 30 1.72 16.33 -2.69
C CYS A 30 2.07 17.02 -4.02
N LEU A 31 1.45 16.61 -5.13
CA LEU A 31 1.65 17.25 -6.43
C LEU A 31 1.08 18.68 -6.47
N GLU A 32 -0.08 18.92 -5.85
CA GLU A 32 -0.70 20.25 -5.77
C GLU A 32 0.14 21.24 -4.96
N LEU A 33 0.72 20.81 -3.83
CA LEU A 33 1.58 21.66 -3.01
C LEU A 33 2.97 21.89 -3.62
N GLY A 34 3.52 20.90 -4.33
CA GLY A 34 4.88 20.99 -4.87
C GLY A 34 5.96 21.07 -3.78
N GLY A 35 7.12 21.62 -4.14
CA GLY A 35 8.23 21.86 -3.20
C GLY A 35 8.69 20.58 -2.48
N GLN A 36 8.82 20.67 -1.15
CA GLN A 36 9.27 19.55 -0.30
C GLN A 36 8.40 18.28 -0.44
N HIS A 37 7.12 18.41 -0.78
CA HIS A 37 6.21 17.28 -0.98
C HIS A 37 6.47 16.52 -2.30
N THR A 38 7.22 17.10 -3.22
CA THR A 38 7.59 16.46 -4.50
C THR A 38 9.07 16.12 -4.58
N GLU A 39 9.84 16.39 -3.52
CA GLU A 39 11.23 15.99 -3.46
C GLU A 39 11.37 14.48 -3.62
N LYS A 40 12.39 14.07 -4.39
CA LYS A 40 12.63 12.68 -4.77
C LYS A 40 12.52 11.72 -3.58
N ARG A 41 13.13 12.04 -2.44
CA ARG A 41 13.12 11.18 -1.25
C ARG A 41 11.70 10.99 -0.70
N HIS A 42 10.95 12.07 -0.51
CA HIS A 42 9.59 12.02 0.02
C HIS A 42 8.65 11.31 -0.95
N PHE A 43 8.65 11.72 -2.22
CA PHE A 43 7.70 11.18 -3.20
C PHE A 43 7.98 9.71 -3.52
N THR A 44 9.26 9.31 -3.59
CA THR A 44 9.62 7.88 -3.74
C THR A 44 9.12 7.05 -2.55
N LEU A 45 9.21 7.57 -1.32
CA LEU A 45 8.70 6.86 -0.14
C LEU A 45 7.18 6.68 -0.20
N MET A 46 6.43 7.72 -0.61
CA MET A 46 4.98 7.63 -0.76
C MET A 46 4.58 6.56 -1.78
N MET A 47 5.27 6.53 -2.94
CA MET A 47 5.01 5.54 -3.98
C MET A 47 5.44 4.12 -3.57
N ALA A 48 6.57 3.98 -2.86
CA ALA A 48 7.01 2.70 -2.34
C ALA A 48 6.02 2.13 -1.30
N CYS A 49 5.49 2.99 -0.42
CA CYS A 49 4.48 2.60 0.55
C CYS A 49 3.18 2.16 -0.13
N ALA A 50 2.71 2.91 -1.13
CA ALA A 50 1.55 2.53 -1.91
C ALA A 50 1.75 1.15 -2.58
N GLU A 51 2.89 0.94 -3.24
CA GLU A 51 3.15 -0.29 -3.98
C GLU A 51 3.31 -1.52 -3.07
N ILE A 52 4.03 -1.39 -1.94
CA ILE A 52 4.19 -2.53 -1.04
C ILE A 52 2.85 -2.92 -0.42
N CYS A 53 2.04 -1.97 0.05
CA CYS A 53 0.74 -2.29 0.62
C CYS A 53 -0.20 -2.96 -0.40
N ARG A 54 -0.20 -2.51 -1.66
CA ARG A 54 -0.92 -3.20 -2.74
C ARG A 54 -0.42 -4.63 -2.94
N THR A 55 0.90 -4.82 -2.93
CA THR A 55 1.54 -6.12 -3.11
C THR A 55 1.20 -7.08 -1.97
N SER A 56 1.26 -6.64 -0.71
CA SER A 56 0.93 -7.46 0.45
C SER A 56 -0.54 -7.89 0.43
N ALA A 57 -1.47 -6.97 0.11
CA ALA A 57 -2.88 -7.29 -0.06
C ALA A 57 -3.09 -8.34 -1.16
N HIS A 58 -2.44 -8.17 -2.30
CA HIS A 58 -2.54 -9.11 -3.41
C HIS A 58 -2.02 -10.51 -3.03
N PHE A 59 -0.87 -10.58 -2.35
CA PHE A 59 -0.26 -11.85 -1.94
C PHE A 59 -1.14 -12.61 -0.94
N MET A 60 -1.77 -11.89 0.00
CA MET A 60 -2.75 -12.49 0.90
C MET A 60 -4.00 -12.99 0.16
N LEU A 61 -4.53 -12.22 -0.81
CA LEU A 61 -5.72 -12.59 -1.58
C LEU A 61 -5.52 -13.85 -2.44
N ILE A 62 -4.34 -14.01 -3.05
CA ILE A 62 -4.02 -15.19 -3.87
C ILE A 62 -3.50 -16.38 -3.05
N GLY A 63 -3.36 -16.22 -1.73
CA GLY A 63 -2.85 -17.27 -0.84
C GLY A 63 -1.37 -17.61 -1.05
N SER A 64 -0.54 -16.65 -1.47
CA SER A 64 0.90 -16.84 -1.64
C SER A 64 1.58 -16.94 -0.28
N GLU A 65 2.39 -17.98 -0.03
CA GLU A 65 3.16 -18.13 1.21
C GLU A 65 4.13 -16.97 1.46
N HIS A 66 4.50 -16.24 0.41
CA HIS A 66 5.35 -15.07 0.48
C HIS A 66 4.64 -13.82 1.05
N HIS A 67 3.35 -13.90 1.38
CA HIS A 67 2.62 -12.81 2.03
C HIS A 67 3.26 -12.34 3.36
N LYS A 68 4.15 -13.15 3.96
CA LYS A 68 4.91 -12.83 5.18
C LYS A 68 6.18 -12.01 4.91
N HIS A 69 6.58 -11.87 3.66
CA HIS A 69 7.79 -11.13 3.25
C HIS A 69 7.46 -9.76 2.64
N THR A 70 6.17 -9.41 2.61
CA THR A 70 5.61 -8.23 1.97
C THR A 70 4.78 -7.44 2.96
#